data_AF-A0A9N7BV66-F1
#
_entry.id   AF-A0A9N7BV66-F1
#
_cell.length_a   1.000
_cell.length_b   1.000
_cell.length_c   1.000
_cell.angle_alpha   90.00
_cell.angle_beta   90.00
_cell.angle_gamma   90.00
#
_symmetry.space_group_name_H-M   'P 1'
#
loop_
_entity.id
_entity.type
_entity.pdbx_description
1 polymer ?
#
loop_
_entity_poly.entity_id
_entity_poly.type
_entity_poly.pdbx_seq_one_letter_code
_entity_poly.pdbx_strand_id
1 'polypeptide(L)'
;MEQHKVGFSDKEKIGTDNIQQCIAVILHDPLTKKTALAHVDRFTDASSLTHDVISNFPPNTKLEAYLVGGRDRSAVSIAVSDGNIRKVTQELNNHSNVNIKSADIEDKGAPSGIIFDPITGNCSG
;
A
#
# COMPACT_ATOMS: atom_id res chain seq x y z
N MET A 1 6.92 6.11 -7.70
CA MET A 1 5.88 7.16 -7.65
C MET A 1 6.30 8.16 -6.58
N GLU A 2 6.02 9.45 -6.74
CA GLU A 2 6.26 10.42 -5.65
C GLU A 2 5.23 10.26 -4.52
N GLN A 3 5.57 10.71 -3.31
CA GLN A 3 4.67 10.68 -2.15
C GLN A 3 3.34 11.40 -2.46
N HIS A 4 2.22 10.96 -1.87
CA HIS A 4 0.84 11.45 -2.09
C HIS A 4 0.21 11.19 -3.48
N LYS A 5 0.83 10.39 -4.35
CA LYS A 5 0.23 10.01 -5.64
C LYS A 5 -0.25 8.56 -5.63
N VAL A 6 -1.42 8.34 -6.23
CA VAL A 6 -1.93 7.00 -6.55
C VAL A 6 -1.54 6.67 -7.99
N GLY A 7 -0.94 5.52 -8.20
CA GLY A 7 -0.64 4.97 -9.52
C GLY A 7 -1.47 3.75 -9.82
N PHE A 8 -1.84 3.57 -11.08
CA PHE A 8 -2.51 2.35 -11.55
C PHE A 8 -1.73 1.74 -12.72
N SER A 9 -1.68 0.42 -12.74
CA SER A 9 -1.12 -0.36 -13.86
C SER A 9 -1.82 -1.71 -13.93
N ASP A 10 -2.02 -2.24 -15.13
CA ASP A 10 -2.57 -3.58 -15.38
C ASP A 10 -1.56 -4.50 -16.10
N LYS A 11 -0.40 -3.99 -16.50
CA LYS A 11 0.59 -4.70 -17.33
C LYS A 11 2.04 -4.39 -16.96
N GLU A 12 2.35 -3.13 -16.71
CA GLU A 12 3.71 -2.70 -16.40
C GLU A 12 3.99 -2.76 -14.91
N LYS A 13 5.23 -3.05 -14.53
CA LYS A 13 5.64 -3.05 -13.14
C LYS A 13 5.43 -1.66 -12.52
N ILE A 14 4.91 -1.63 -11.29
CA ILE A 14 4.67 -0.39 -10.55
C ILE A 14 5.53 -0.37 -9.29
N GLY A 15 6.10 0.77 -8.96
CA GLY A 15 7.01 0.86 -7.84
C GLY A 15 7.14 2.24 -7.24
N THR A 16 7.71 2.27 -6.05
CA THR A 16 8.01 3.47 -5.29
C THR A 16 9.24 3.27 -4.44
N ASP A 17 9.91 4.37 -4.13
CA ASP A 17 11.13 4.42 -3.33
C ASP A 17 10.97 5.44 -2.18
N ASN A 18 12.03 5.56 -1.38
CA ASN A 18 12.09 6.43 -0.21
C ASN A 18 10.94 6.25 0.80
N ILE A 19 10.53 5.00 1.01
CA ILE A 19 9.52 4.63 2.01
C ILE A 19 10.18 4.67 3.40
N GLN A 20 9.96 5.74 4.14
CA GLN A 20 10.47 5.90 5.52
C GLN A 20 9.35 5.74 6.56
N GLN A 21 8.72 6.84 6.99
CA GLN A 21 7.59 6.83 7.93
C GLN A 21 6.25 6.52 7.24
N CYS A 22 6.24 6.55 5.92
CA CYS A 22 5.06 6.30 5.10
C CYS A 22 4.81 4.80 4.91
N ILE A 23 3.61 4.45 4.44
CA ILE A 23 3.22 3.09 4.03
C ILE A 23 2.88 3.10 2.55
N ALA A 24 3.62 2.33 1.76
CA ALA A 24 3.21 1.97 0.42
C ALA A 24 2.14 0.87 0.50
N VAL A 25 0.98 1.13 -0.08
CA VAL A 25 -0.15 0.21 -0.17
C VAL A 25 -0.29 -0.20 -1.62
N ILE A 26 -0.08 -1.49 -1.90
CA ILE A 26 -0.43 -2.07 -3.20
C ILE A 26 -1.75 -2.80 -3.06
N LEU A 27 -2.69 -2.52 -3.96
CA LEU A 27 -3.91 -3.29 -4.13
C LEU A 27 -3.89 -3.94 -5.51
N HIS A 28 -4.05 -5.26 -5.55
CA HIS A 28 -4.00 -6.04 -6.77
C HIS A 28 -5.30 -6.84 -6.93
N ASP A 29 -5.92 -6.74 -8.11
CA ASP A 29 -6.98 -7.65 -8.53
C ASP A 29 -6.35 -8.80 -9.34
N PRO A 30 -6.30 -10.04 -8.79
CA PRO A 30 -5.66 -11.16 -9.46
C PRO A 30 -6.38 -11.61 -10.74
N LEU A 31 -7.65 -11.22 -10.94
CA LEU A 31 -8.43 -11.56 -12.14
C LEU A 31 -8.13 -10.60 -13.28
N THR A 32 -8.28 -9.29 -13.05
CA THR A 32 -8.08 -8.28 -14.10
C THR A 32 -6.62 -7.84 -14.25
N LYS A 33 -5.77 -8.24 -13.30
CA LYS A 33 -4.38 -7.77 -13.14
C LYS A 33 -4.26 -6.28 -12.83
N LYS A 34 -5.37 -5.56 -12.72
CA LYS A 34 -5.36 -4.17 -12.29
C LYS A 34 -4.68 -4.08 -10.93
N THR A 35 -3.74 -3.17 -10.83
CA THR A 35 -2.93 -2.94 -9.66
C THR A 35 -2.90 -1.46 -9.38
N ALA A 36 -3.09 -1.10 -8.13
CA ALA A 36 -2.93 0.25 -7.64
C ALA A 36 -1.79 0.31 -6.64
N LEU A 37 -1.05 1.40 -6.63
CA LEU A 37 -0.03 1.72 -5.64
C LEU A 37 -0.34 3.10 -5.07
N ALA A 38 -0.52 3.18 -3.75
CA ALA A 38 -0.75 4.42 -3.03
C ALA A 38 0.32 4.62 -1.95
N HIS A 39 0.73 5.87 -1.74
CA HIS A 39 1.67 6.24 -0.69
C HIS A 39 0.90 6.95 0.43
N VAL A 40 0.82 6.31 1.60
CA VAL A 40 0.08 6.83 2.75
C VAL A 40 1.07 7.41 3.76
N ASP A 41 0.88 8.67 4.09
CA ASP A 41 1.69 9.37 5.07
C ASP A 41 0.82 9.98 6.19
N ARG A 42 1.42 10.85 7.01
CA ARG A 42 0.71 11.49 8.12
C ARG A 42 -0.43 12.39 7.67
N PHE A 43 -0.32 13.01 6.50
CA PHE A 43 -1.29 13.98 5.97
C PHE A 43 -2.36 13.32 5.09
N THR A 44 -2.12 12.10 4.63
CA THR A 44 -3.07 11.33 3.83
C THR A 44 -4.29 10.96 4.67
N ASP A 45 -5.49 11.28 4.22
CA ASP A 45 -6.73 10.86 4.88
C ASP A 45 -6.99 9.36 4.66
N ALA A 46 -7.48 8.66 5.68
CA ALA A 46 -7.74 7.22 5.59
C ALA A 46 -8.76 6.89 4.49
N SER A 47 -9.82 7.70 4.42
CA SER A 47 -10.91 7.54 3.46
C SER A 47 -10.45 7.70 2.00
N SER A 48 -9.34 8.38 1.74
CA SER A 48 -8.74 8.49 0.40
C SER A 48 -8.36 7.12 -0.17
N LEU A 49 -7.94 6.16 0.66
CA LEU A 49 -7.70 4.79 0.19
C LEU A 49 -8.97 4.15 -0.39
N THR A 50 -10.12 4.40 0.24
CA THR A 50 -11.40 3.88 -0.24
C THR A 50 -11.86 4.58 -1.51
N HIS A 51 -11.89 5.91 -1.51
CA HIS A 51 -12.46 6.69 -2.61
C HIS A 51 -11.52 6.74 -3.82
N ASP A 52 -10.22 6.93 -3.58
CA ASP A 52 -9.26 7.16 -4.66
C ASP A 52 -8.60 5.87 -5.16
N VAL A 53 -8.65 4.79 -4.37
CA VAL A 53 -7.97 3.52 -4.72
C VAL A 53 -8.96 2.37 -4.88
N ILE A 54 -9.64 1.96 -3.80
CA ILE A 54 -10.52 0.77 -3.81
C ILE A 54 -11.70 0.94 -4.77
N SER A 55 -12.33 2.13 -4.79
CA SER A 55 -13.49 2.40 -5.66
C SER A 55 -13.15 2.38 -7.16
N ASN A 56 -11.87 2.38 -7.52
CA ASN A 56 -11.42 2.25 -8.92
C ASN A 56 -11.37 0.79 -9.39
N PHE A 57 -11.55 -0.19 -8.50
CA PHE A 57 -11.60 -1.60 -8.88
C PHE A 57 -13.03 -2.03 -9.23
N PRO A 58 -13.21 -3.05 -10.08
CA PRO A 58 -14.54 -3.58 -10.35
C PRO A 58 -15.21 -4.04 -9.05
N PRO A 59 -16.53 -3.80 -8.88
CA PRO A 59 -17.26 -4.24 -7.71
C PRO A 59 -17.23 -5.77 -7.59
N ASN A 60 -17.25 -6.29 -6.36
CA ASN A 60 -17.19 -7.72 -6.01
C ASN A 60 -15.88 -8.44 -6.37
N THR A 61 -14.81 -7.71 -6.67
CA THR A 61 -13.46 -8.29 -6.81
C THR A 61 -12.86 -8.57 -5.44
N LYS A 62 -12.13 -9.69 -5.33
CA LYS A 62 -11.30 -9.98 -4.15
C LYS A 62 -9.93 -9.36 -4.39
N LEU A 63 -9.64 -8.30 -3.66
CA LEU A 63 -8.39 -7.56 -3.76
C LEU A 63 -7.34 -8.15 -2.82
N GLU A 64 -6.12 -8.21 -3.31
CA GLU A 64 -4.95 -8.57 -2.53
C GLU A 64 -4.19 -7.31 -2.14
N ALA A 65 -3.97 -7.12 -0.84
CA ALA A 65 -3.22 -5.98 -0.31
C ALA A 65 -1.80 -6.38 0.10
N TYR A 66 -0.82 -5.58 -0.32
CA TYR A 66 0.58 -5.70 0.08
C TYR A 66 1.01 -4.38 0.71
N LEU A 67 1.45 -4.44 1.97
CA LEU A 67 1.80 -3.26 2.77
C LEU A 67 3.30 -3.23 3.00
N VAL A 68 3.94 -2.10 2.71
CA VAL A 68 5.37 -1.94 2.94
C VAL A 68 5.69 -0.56 3.52
N GLY A 69 6.47 -0.50 4.60
CA GLY A 69 6.96 0.78 5.14
C GLY A 69 6.86 0.96 6.65
N GLY A 70 6.76 2.21 7.11
CA GLY A 70 6.74 2.53 8.55
C GLY A 70 8.05 2.16 9.27
N ARG A 71 9.15 2.14 8.50
CA ARG A 71 10.45 1.61 8.92
C ARG A 71 11.25 2.54 9.81
N ASP A 72 11.01 3.85 9.72
CA ASP A 72 11.70 4.79 10.61
C ASP A 72 11.05 4.74 12.00
N ARG A 73 11.78 4.08 12.91
CA ARG A 73 11.41 3.87 14.32
C ARG A 73 12.17 4.79 15.27
N SER A 74 12.83 5.84 14.77
CA SER A 74 13.48 6.83 15.64
C SER A 74 12.47 7.46 16.60
N ALA A 75 12.93 7.95 17.76
CA ALA A 75 12.06 8.49 18.81
C ALA A 75 11.13 9.63 18.33
N VAL A 76 11.54 10.34 17.27
CA VAL A 76 10.75 11.43 16.65
C VAL A 76 9.74 10.95 15.60
N SER A 77 9.96 9.78 15.01
CA SER A 77 9.19 9.27 13.87
C SER A 77 8.28 8.09 14.22
N ILE A 78 8.55 7.37 15.31
CA ILE A 78 7.84 6.14 15.67
C ILE A 78 6.32 6.33 15.76
N ALA A 79 5.87 7.43 16.38
CA ALA A 79 4.46 7.75 16.50
C ALA A 79 3.80 8.05 15.14
N VAL A 80 4.55 8.62 14.19
CA VAL A 80 4.08 8.87 12.82
C VAL A 80 3.95 7.56 12.06
N SER A 81 4.98 6.71 12.12
CA SER A 81 4.98 5.39 11.49
C SER A 81 3.82 4.53 12.01
N ASP A 82 3.64 4.46 13.34
CA ASP A 82 2.53 3.71 13.97
C ASP A 82 1.16 4.28 13.59
N GLY A 83 1.04 5.61 13.56
CA GLY A 83 -0.17 6.29 13.11
C GLY A 83 -0.56 5.90 11.68
N ASN A 84 0.41 5.85 10.77
CA ASN A 84 0.18 5.49 9.38
C ASN A 84 -0.16 4.00 9.22
N ILE A 85 0.54 3.10 9.92
CA ILE A 85 0.23 1.67 9.93
C ILE A 85 -1.20 1.44 10.42
N ARG A 86 -1.57 2.06 11.55
CA ARG A 86 -2.91 1.93 12.11
C ARG A 86 -3.97 2.46 11.15
N LYS A 87 -3.73 3.64 10.54
CA LYS A 87 -4.63 4.26 9.56
C LYS A 87 -4.92 3.32 8.38
N VAL A 88 -3.87 2.77 7.77
CA VAL A 88 -3.99 1.86 6.62
C VAL A 88 -4.70 0.57 7.02
N THR A 89 -4.24 -0.08 8.09
CA THR A 89 -4.79 -1.38 8.50
C THR A 89 -6.24 -1.29 8.92
N GLN A 90 -6.64 -0.23 9.64
CA GLN A 90 -8.04 0.00 9.99
C GLN A 90 -8.90 0.21 8.75
N GLU A 91 -8.46 1.04 7.80
CA GLU A 91 -9.24 1.30 6.60
C GLU A 91 -9.42 0.04 5.76
N LEU A 92 -8.36 -0.74 5.51
CA LEU A 92 -8.46 -1.98 4.73
C LEU A 92 -9.33 -3.03 5.42
N ASN A 93 -9.31 -3.11 6.76
CA ASN A 93 -10.17 -4.03 7.51
C ASN A 93 -11.67 -3.67 7.45
N ASN A 94 -12.02 -2.45 7.06
CA ASN A 94 -13.42 -2.07 6.81
C ASN A 94 -13.96 -2.65 5.49
N HIS A 95 -13.10 -3.22 4.64
CA HIS A 95 -13.47 -3.80 3.34
C HIS A 95 -13.38 -5.32 3.36
N SER A 96 -14.53 -5.98 3.38
CA SER A 96 -14.62 -7.45 3.40
C SER A 96 -14.07 -8.14 2.15
N ASN A 97 -13.87 -7.38 1.07
CA ASN A 97 -13.32 -7.86 -0.19
C ASN A 97 -11.80 -7.63 -0.33
N VAL A 98 -11.14 -7.06 0.68
CA VAL A 98 -9.69 -6.89 0.72
C VAL A 98 -9.06 -7.95 1.62
N ASN A 99 -8.02 -8.63 1.12
CA ASN A 99 -7.24 -9.59 1.88
C ASN A 99 -5.77 -9.17 1.90
N ILE A 100 -5.23 -8.91 3.09
CA ILE A 100 -3.81 -8.57 3.28
C ILE A 100 -2.97 -9.83 3.06
N LYS A 101 -2.17 -9.85 1.99
CA LYS A 101 -1.30 -10.97 1.60
C LYS A 101 0.09 -10.88 2.21
N SER A 102 0.67 -9.67 2.22
CA SER A 102 1.95 -9.39 2.86
C SER A 102 1.92 -8.06 3.60
N ALA A 103 2.69 -7.97 4.68
CA ALA A 103 2.88 -6.75 5.44
C ALA A 103 4.34 -6.68 5.94
N ASP A 104 5.20 -6.08 5.12
CA ASP A 104 6.59 -5.78 5.43
C ASP A 104 6.67 -4.38 6.03
N ILE A 105 6.20 -4.27 7.28
CA ILE A 105 6.07 -3.01 8.01
C ILE A 105 6.98 -2.97 9.26
N GLU A 106 7.25 -1.77 9.77
CA GLU A 106 8.14 -1.52 10.92
C GLU A 106 9.61 -1.87 10.65
N ASP A 107 10.39 -2.21 11.69
CA ASP A 107 11.82 -2.54 11.62
C ASP A 107 12.08 -4.00 11.20
N LYS A 108 11.08 -4.70 10.65
CA LYS A 108 11.22 -6.10 10.20
C LYS A 108 11.98 -6.24 8.87
N GLY A 109 12.83 -5.29 8.53
CA GLY A 109 13.51 -5.25 7.24
C GLY A 109 12.63 -4.73 6.10
N ALA A 110 11.63 -3.89 6.41
CA ALA A 110 10.82 -3.22 5.40
C ALA A 110 11.73 -2.45 4.42
N PRO A 111 11.70 -2.78 3.12
CA PRO A 111 12.61 -2.19 2.15
C PRO A 111 12.28 -0.69 1.96
N SER A 112 13.30 0.09 1.58
CA SER A 112 13.12 1.53 1.32
C SER A 112 12.39 1.80 0.01
N GLY A 113 12.13 0.78 -0.80
CA GLY A 113 11.38 0.85 -2.03
C GLY A 113 10.88 -0.51 -2.45
N ILE A 114 9.93 -0.54 -3.37
CA ILE A 114 9.33 -1.77 -3.88
C ILE A 114 9.03 -1.66 -5.36
N ILE A 115 9.02 -2.81 -6.00
CA ILE A 115 8.51 -3.04 -7.35
C ILE A 115 7.54 -4.20 -7.28
N PHE A 116 6.33 -3.97 -7.76
CA PHE A 116 5.28 -4.97 -7.94
C PHE A 116 5.10 -5.26 -9.42
N ASP A 117 4.97 -6.53 -9.75
CA ASP A 117 4.68 -7.01 -11.10
C ASP A 117 3.21 -7.44 -11.21
N PRO A 118 2.34 -6.66 -11.89
CA PRO A 118 0.92 -6.98 -12.03
C PRO A 118 0.63 -8.31 -12.72
N ILE A 119 1.53 -8.81 -13.56
CA ILE A 119 1.30 -10.05 -14.32
C ILE A 119 1.50 -11.25 -13.40
N THR A 120 2.57 -11.23 -12.61
CA THR A 120 2.95 -12.34 -11.73
C THR A 120 2.37 -12.24 -10.33
N GLY A 121 1.96 -11.05 -9.88
CA GLY A 121 1.55 -10.78 -8.50
C GLY A 121 2.71 -10.70 -7.51
N ASN A 122 3.95 -10.69 -8.00
CA ASN A 122 5.14 -10.67 -7.15
C ASN A 122 5.45 -9.24 -6.67
N CYS A 123 5.64 -9.12 -5.36
CA CYS A 123 6.18 -7.92 -4.71
C CYS A 123 7.65 -8.15 -4.34
N SER A 124 8.53 -7.24 -4.74
CA SER A 124 9.97 -7.30 -4.44
C SER A 124 10.45 -5.93 -3.94
N GLY A 125 11.37 -5.91 -2.98
CA GLY A 125 12.00 -4.69 -2.48
C GLY A 125 13.44 -4.90 -2.05
#